data_AF-A0A0U5G883-F1
#
_entry.id   AF-A0A0U5G883-F1
#
_cell.length_a   1.000
_cell.length_b   1.000
_cell.length_c   1.000
_cell.angle_alpha   90.00
_cell.angle_beta   90.00
_cell.angle_gamma   90.00
#
_symmetry.space_group_name_H-M   'P 1'
#
loop_
_entity.id
_entity.type
_entity.pdbx_description
1 polymer ?
#
loop_
_entity_poly.entity_id
_entity_poly.type
_entity_poly.pdbx_seq_one_letter_code
_entity_poly.pdbx_strand_id
1 'polypeptide(L)'
;MSVAAARKQLFEWNDESTILVGHALENALRPVGIRHTKLSTHNGVNVMNVIDTQILARNEVRKVIAIQPKWKDGEPPSGLSKLQHLSKSLCGHIIQADLVKGHDCVEDVYVAREVLLVINDSRQKLEDWATEYVRQSRIRIVGPVVM
;
A
#
# COMPACT_ATOMS: atom_id res chain seq x y z
N MET A 1 -4.73 -23.97 9.50
CA MET A 1 -4.50 -24.13 8.05
C MET A 1 -2.99 -24.15 7.80
N SER A 2 -2.48 -25.04 6.94
CA SER A 2 -1.04 -25.03 6.59
C SER A 2 -0.74 -23.99 5.51
N VAL A 3 0.52 -23.55 5.40
CA VAL A 3 0.96 -22.63 4.32
C VAL A 3 0.65 -23.19 2.93
N ALA A 4 0.84 -24.50 2.75
CA ALA A 4 0.51 -25.18 1.48
C ALA A 4 -1.00 -25.17 1.20
N ALA A 5 -1.84 -25.38 2.22
CA ALA A 5 -3.29 -25.30 2.07
C ALA A 5 -3.76 -23.87 1.77
N ALA A 6 -3.17 -22.86 2.42
CA ALA A 6 -3.46 -21.45 2.16
C ALA A 6 -3.10 -21.06 0.73
N ARG A 7 -1.91 -21.46 0.26
CA ARG A 7 -1.49 -21.27 -1.13
C ARG A 7 -2.44 -21.96 -2.10
N LYS A 8 -2.81 -23.21 -1.83
CA LYS A 8 -3.74 -23.96 -2.69
C LYS A 8 -5.09 -23.24 -2.81
N GLN A 9 -5.68 -22.84 -1.69
CA GLN A 9 -6.93 -22.08 -1.69
C GLN A 9 -6.82 -20.78 -2.47
N LEU A 10 -5.71 -20.03 -2.32
CA LEU A 10 -5.52 -18.80 -3.08
C LEU A 10 -5.55 -19.04 -4.60
N PHE A 11 -4.95 -20.14 -5.08
CA PHE A 11 -5.01 -20.51 -6.50
C PHE A 11 -6.37 -21.10 -6.92
N GLU A 12 -7.13 -21.70 -6.02
CA GLU A 12 -8.51 -22.16 -6.30
C GLU A 12 -9.44 -20.99 -6.65
N TRP A 13 -9.21 -19.80 -6.07
CA TRP A 13 -10.01 -18.60 -6.31
C TRP A 13 -9.39 -17.60 -7.32
N ASN A 14 -8.17 -17.87 -7.80
CA ASN A 14 -7.46 -16.95 -8.68
C ASN A 14 -7.38 -17.50 -10.11
N ASP A 15 -8.20 -16.95 -10.99
CA ASP A 15 -8.12 -17.16 -12.44
C ASP A 15 -7.52 -15.93 -13.15
N GLU A 16 -7.60 -15.91 -14.48
CA GLU A 16 -7.10 -14.82 -15.34
C GLU A 16 -7.87 -13.50 -15.16
N SER A 17 -9.08 -13.55 -14.61
CA SER A 17 -9.97 -12.41 -14.38
C SER A 17 -9.96 -11.92 -12.93
N THR A 18 -9.43 -12.71 -12.00
CA THR A 18 -9.31 -12.33 -10.59
C THR A 18 -8.26 -11.22 -10.40
N ILE A 19 -8.67 -10.13 -9.74
CA ILE A 19 -7.76 -9.07 -9.28
C ILE A 19 -7.60 -9.20 -7.77
N LEU A 20 -6.39 -9.54 -7.33
CA LEU A 20 -6.03 -9.54 -5.92
C LEU A 20 -5.76 -8.10 -5.45
N VAL A 21 -6.53 -7.65 -4.47
CA VAL A 21 -6.43 -6.32 -3.88
C VAL A 21 -5.90 -6.41 -2.46
N GLY A 22 -5.04 -5.46 -2.08
CA GLY A 22 -4.62 -5.32 -0.69
C GLY A 22 -3.63 -4.19 -0.47
N HIS A 23 -2.91 -4.28 0.63
CA HIS A 23 -1.94 -3.28 1.05
C HIS A 23 -0.65 -3.95 1.50
N ALA A 24 0.47 -3.59 0.89
CA ALA A 24 1.77 -4.24 1.14
C ALA A 24 1.69 -5.77 0.95
N LEU A 25 1.00 -6.20 -0.11
CA LEU A 25 0.65 -7.59 -0.42
C LEU A 25 1.88 -8.52 -0.49
N GLU A 26 3.05 -7.98 -0.85
CA GLU A 26 4.30 -8.75 -0.81
C GLU A 26 4.57 -9.38 0.57
N ASN A 27 4.22 -8.68 1.66
CA ASN A 27 4.40 -9.21 3.02
C ASN A 27 3.45 -10.38 3.32
N ALA A 28 2.26 -10.38 2.74
CA ALA A 28 1.29 -11.47 2.88
C ALA A 28 1.61 -12.67 1.99
N LEU A 29 2.21 -12.42 0.82
CA LEU A 29 2.35 -13.43 -0.24
C LEU A 29 3.71 -14.12 -0.23
N ARG A 30 4.76 -13.41 0.21
CA ARG A 30 6.10 -13.99 0.37
C ARG A 30 6.10 -15.22 1.30
N PRO A 31 5.42 -15.23 2.47
CA PRO A 31 5.38 -16.40 3.36
C PRO A 31 4.72 -17.64 2.74
N VAL A 32 3.78 -17.44 1.81
CA VAL A 32 3.14 -18.55 1.07
C VAL A 32 3.93 -18.97 -0.18
N GLY A 33 5.10 -18.37 -0.42
CA GLY A 33 5.97 -18.68 -1.54
C GLY A 33 5.49 -18.08 -2.85
N ILE A 34 4.66 -17.04 -2.80
CA ILE A 34 4.16 -16.33 -3.97
C ILE A 34 4.93 -15.01 -4.09
N ARG A 35 5.56 -14.80 -5.25
CA ARG A 35 6.22 -13.53 -5.58
C ARG A 35 5.37 -12.80 -6.59
N HIS A 36 5.01 -11.56 -6.26
CA HIS A 36 4.33 -10.68 -7.20
C HIS A 36 5.35 -9.89 -8.00
N THR A 37 5.65 -10.36 -9.20
CA THR A 37 6.26 -9.54 -10.24
C THR A 37 5.16 -8.98 -11.13
N LYS A 38 5.26 -7.68 -11.39
CA LYS A 38 4.34 -6.83 -12.16
C LYS A 38 3.80 -7.52 -13.44
N LEU A 39 2.51 -7.28 -13.70
CA LEU A 39 1.73 -7.48 -14.94
C LEU A 39 2.55 -7.78 -16.21
N SER A 40 2.56 -9.05 -16.60
CA SER A 40 2.36 -9.55 -17.98
C SER A 40 2.73 -11.02 -18.02
N THR A 41 1.94 -11.80 -18.76
CA THR A 41 2.25 -13.17 -19.15
C THR A 41 3.71 -13.30 -19.59
N HIS A 42 4.44 -14.18 -18.92
CA HIS A 42 5.69 -14.74 -19.42
C HIS A 42 5.56 -16.27 -19.39
N ASN A 43 5.59 -16.88 -20.57
CA ASN A 43 5.73 -18.33 -20.77
C ASN A 43 4.64 -19.24 -20.16
N GLY A 44 3.37 -18.81 -20.17
CA GLY A 44 2.25 -19.69 -19.76
C GLY A 44 2.13 -19.93 -18.24
N VAL A 45 2.75 -19.07 -17.43
CA VAL A 45 2.58 -19.06 -15.97
C VAL A 45 1.49 -18.05 -15.61
N ASN A 46 0.48 -18.48 -14.86
CA ASN A 46 -0.57 -17.60 -14.33
C ASN A 46 0.07 -16.47 -13.50
N VAL A 47 0.01 -15.25 -14.00
CA VAL A 47 0.41 -14.05 -13.26
C VAL A 47 -0.82 -13.55 -12.52
N MET A 48 -0.76 -13.47 -11.19
CA MET A 48 -1.86 -12.88 -10.42
C MET A 48 -1.96 -11.38 -10.75
N ASN A 49 -3.14 -10.92 -11.17
CA ASN A 49 -3.40 -9.49 -11.34
C ASN A 49 -3.47 -8.85 -9.95
N VAL A 50 -2.55 -7.93 -9.63
CA VAL A 50 -2.46 -7.34 -8.29
C VAL A 50 -2.65 -5.84 -8.31
N ILE A 51 -3.50 -5.36 -7.41
CA ILE A 51 -3.57 -3.96 -7.03
C ILE A 51 -3.15 -3.82 -5.56
N ASP A 52 -1.98 -3.25 -5.36
CA ASP A 52 -1.43 -2.94 -4.04
C ASP A 52 -1.55 -1.43 -3.76
N THR A 53 -2.38 -1.08 -2.79
CA THR A 53 -2.63 0.31 -2.40
C THR A 53 -1.38 0.99 -1.84
N GLN A 54 -0.42 0.25 -1.26
CA GLN A 54 0.87 0.79 -0.84
C GLN A 54 1.71 1.20 -2.06
N ILE A 55 1.71 0.38 -3.11
CA ILE A 55 2.42 0.69 -4.36
C ILE A 55 1.78 1.91 -5.04
N LEU A 56 0.45 1.97 -5.12
CA LEU A 56 -0.27 3.12 -5.68
C LEU A 56 0.09 4.42 -4.96
N ALA A 57 0.04 4.42 -3.63
CA ALA A 57 0.36 5.57 -2.81
C ALA A 57 1.85 5.97 -2.93
N ARG A 58 2.77 5.00 -2.88
CA ARG A 58 4.21 5.24 -3.05
C ARG A 58 4.52 5.85 -4.41
N ASN A 59 3.89 5.37 -5.47
CA ASN A 59 4.08 5.92 -6.81
C ASN A 59 3.60 7.37 -6.91
N GLU A 60 2.48 7.70 -6.28
CA GLU A 60 1.98 9.09 -6.30
C GLU A 60 2.90 10.03 -5.51
N VAL A 61 3.34 9.60 -4.32
CA VAL A 61 4.33 10.37 -3.54
C VAL A 61 5.64 10.55 -4.30
N ARG A 62 6.12 9.52 -5.02
CA ARG A 62 7.32 9.62 -5.86
C ARG A 62 7.19 10.68 -6.96
N LYS A 63 6.02 10.84 -7.59
CA LYS A 63 5.79 11.91 -8.58
C LYS A 63 5.92 13.30 -7.94
N VAL A 64 5.29 13.50 -6.79
CA VAL A 64 5.35 14.76 -6.03
C VAL A 64 6.79 15.08 -5.60
N ILE A 65 7.57 14.06 -5.27
CA ILE A 65 8.94 14.18 -4.80
C ILE A 65 9.94 14.40 -5.94
N ALA A 66 9.74 13.76 -7.09
CA ALA A 66 10.62 13.89 -8.26
C ALA A 66 10.73 15.34 -8.76
N ILE A 67 9.68 16.14 -8.57
CA ILE A 67 9.67 17.56 -8.92
C ILE A 67 10.27 18.46 -7.81
N GLN A 68 10.65 17.90 -6.66
CA GLN A 68 11.19 18.65 -5.53
C GLN A 68 12.73 18.57 -5.46
N PRO A 69 13.44 19.71 -5.39
CA PRO A 69 14.91 19.73 -5.38
C PRO A 69 15.56 18.91 -4.26
N LYS A 70 14.92 18.81 -3.09
CA LYS A 70 15.46 18.15 -1.88
C LYS A 70 15.60 16.63 -2.01
N TRP A 71 14.86 16.00 -2.92
CA TRP A 71 14.76 14.54 -3.02
C TRP A 71 15.19 14.02 -4.38
N LYS A 72 15.85 14.87 -5.17
CA LYS A 72 16.28 14.57 -6.54
C LYS A 72 17.16 13.31 -6.61
N ASP A 73 17.84 12.97 -5.50
CA ASP A 73 18.79 11.87 -5.38
C ASP A 73 18.44 10.85 -4.26
N GLY A 74 17.24 10.91 -3.65
CA GLY A 74 16.94 10.14 -2.44
C GLY A 74 15.55 9.47 -2.42
N GLU A 75 15.48 8.27 -1.85
CA GLU A 75 14.20 7.60 -1.60
C GLU A 75 13.37 8.38 -0.56
N PRO A 76 12.04 8.42 -0.72
CA PRO A 76 11.16 9.12 0.19
C PRO A 76 11.24 8.53 1.63
N PRO A 77 10.85 9.30 2.68
CA PRO A 77 11.05 8.89 4.07
C PRO A 77 10.43 7.52 4.40
N SER A 78 11.11 6.67 5.16
CA SER A 78 10.57 5.37 5.58
C SER A 78 9.23 5.51 6.32
N GLY A 79 8.27 4.61 6.04
CA GLY A 79 6.91 4.64 6.61
C GLY A 79 5.83 5.25 5.72
N LEU A 80 6.18 5.62 4.48
CA LEU A 80 5.22 6.03 3.45
C LEU A 80 4.12 5.01 3.30
N SER A 81 2.88 5.49 3.35
CA SER A 81 1.69 4.70 3.10
C SER A 81 1.55 3.52 4.05
N LYS A 82 1.55 3.76 5.36
CA LYS A 82 0.86 2.83 6.28
C LYS A 82 -0.63 2.83 5.95
N LEU A 83 -1.27 1.67 5.98
CA LEU A 83 -2.72 1.55 5.76
C LEU A 83 -3.51 2.47 6.71
N GLN A 84 -3.11 2.55 7.98
CA GLN A 84 -3.69 3.47 8.98
C GLN A 84 -3.76 4.92 8.49
N HIS A 85 -2.69 5.40 7.86
CA HIS A 85 -2.61 6.80 7.43
C HIS A 85 -3.44 7.04 6.17
N LEU A 86 -3.36 6.13 5.19
CA LEU A 86 -4.17 6.21 3.99
C LEU A 86 -5.66 6.12 4.32
N SER A 87 -6.04 5.15 5.14
CA SER A 87 -7.40 4.95 5.60
C SER A 87 -7.96 6.18 6.30
N LYS A 88 -7.21 6.72 7.27
CA LYS A 88 -7.61 7.95 7.97
C LYS A 88 -7.77 9.14 7.04
N SER A 89 -6.86 9.30 6.08
CA SER A 89 -6.83 10.51 5.23
C SER A 89 -7.83 10.45 4.07
N LEU A 90 -8.01 9.27 3.47
CA LEU A 90 -8.83 9.09 2.27
C LEU A 90 -10.25 8.63 2.61
N CYS A 91 -10.41 7.81 3.65
CA CYS A 91 -11.68 7.19 4.03
C CYS A 91 -12.23 7.72 5.37
N GLY A 92 -11.40 8.36 6.20
CA GLY A 92 -11.79 8.87 7.52
C GLY A 92 -11.76 7.81 8.64
N HIS A 93 -11.34 6.58 8.35
CA HIS A 93 -11.33 5.50 9.36
C HIS A 93 -10.04 5.49 10.17
N ILE A 94 -10.18 5.25 11.47
CA ILE A 94 -9.07 4.98 12.36
C ILE A 94 -9.09 3.49 12.65
N ILE A 95 -8.06 2.79 12.17
CA ILE A 95 -7.92 1.33 12.28
C ILE A 95 -6.71 0.99 13.15
N GLN A 96 -6.64 -0.24 13.67
CA GLN A 96 -5.51 -0.70 14.48
C GLN A 96 -5.19 0.23 15.68
N ALA A 97 -6.23 0.84 16.28
CA ALA A 97 -6.07 1.82 17.37
C ALA A 97 -5.59 1.21 18.69
N ASP A 98 -5.82 -0.10 18.89
CA ASP A 98 -5.39 -0.85 20.06
C ASP A 98 -4.11 -1.64 19.72
N LEU A 99 -2.98 -1.16 20.23
CA LEU A 99 -1.66 -1.78 20.02
C LEU A 99 -1.47 -3.09 20.78
N VAL A 100 -2.33 -3.39 21.76
CA VAL A 100 -2.25 -4.61 22.60
C VAL A 100 -2.98 -5.77 21.93
N LYS A 101 -4.11 -5.49 21.28
CA LYS A 101 -4.99 -6.51 20.67
C LYS A 101 -4.44 -7.12 19.38
N GLY A 102 -3.37 -6.56 18.82
CA GLY A 102 -2.81 -6.96 17.53
C GLY A 102 -3.67 -6.49 16.35
N HIS A 103 -3.21 -6.74 15.13
CA HIS A 103 -3.91 -6.32 13.91
C HIS A 103 -4.89 -7.39 13.43
N ASP A 104 -6.10 -6.98 13.05
CA ASP A 104 -7.08 -7.86 12.43
C ASP A 104 -6.92 -7.84 10.90
N CYS A 105 -6.57 -9.00 10.32
CA CYS A 105 -6.38 -9.13 8.89
C CYS A 105 -7.66 -8.90 8.07
N VAL A 106 -8.84 -9.14 8.65
CA VAL A 106 -10.13 -8.90 7.98
C VAL A 106 -10.41 -7.41 7.92
N GLU A 107 -10.19 -6.68 9.02
CA GLU A 107 -10.23 -5.21 9.06
C GLU A 107 -9.29 -4.63 8.00
N ASP A 108 -8.03 -5.09 7.97
CA ASP A 108 -7.02 -4.61 7.03
C ASP A 108 -7.43 -4.82 5.57
N VAL A 109 -8.04 -5.96 5.24
CA VAL A 109 -8.53 -6.25 3.87
C VAL A 109 -9.68 -5.33 3.49
N TYR A 110 -10.67 -5.15 4.36
CA TYR A 110 -11.80 -4.26 4.08
C TYR A 110 -11.36 -2.82 3.88
N VAL A 111 -10.43 -2.36 4.72
CA VAL A 111 -9.91 -1.00 4.66
C VAL A 111 -9.04 -0.81 3.42
N ALA A 112 -8.20 -1.77 3.05
CA ALA A 112 -7.42 -1.71 1.81
C ALA A 112 -8.33 -1.65 0.58
N ARG A 113 -9.42 -2.42 0.58
CA ARG A 113 -10.45 -2.36 -0.48
C ARG A 113 -11.11 -0.99 -0.54
N GLU A 114 -11.49 -0.42 0.59
CA GLU A 114 -12.14 0.90 0.63
C GLU A 114 -11.21 2.02 0.15
N VAL A 115 -9.95 1.99 0.58
CA VAL A 115 -8.92 2.91 0.08
C VAL A 115 -8.82 2.80 -1.45
N LEU A 116 -8.80 1.60 -2.00
CA LEU A 116 -8.78 1.41 -3.45
C LEU A 116 -10.02 2.00 -4.12
N LEU A 117 -11.22 1.76 -3.58
CA LEU A 117 -12.46 2.30 -4.12
C LEU A 117 -12.45 3.83 -4.15
N VAL A 118 -11.99 4.49 -3.08
CA VAL A 118 -11.85 5.94 -3.03
C VAL A 118 -10.84 6.45 -4.07
N ILE A 119 -9.70 5.77 -4.22
CA ILE A 119 -8.69 6.13 -5.22
C ILE A 119 -9.25 5.97 -6.64
N ASN A 120 -10.05 4.93 -6.88
CA ASN A 120 -10.67 4.66 -8.17
C ASN A 120 -11.77 5.68 -8.51
N ASP A 121 -12.58 6.05 -7.52
CA ASP A 121 -13.66 7.03 -7.67
C ASP A 121 -13.11 8.45 -7.88
N SER A 122 -12.04 8.81 -7.17
CA SER A 122 -11.40 10.11 -7.30
C SER A 122 -9.88 9.99 -7.20
N ARG A 123 -9.23 9.97 -8.36
CA ARG A 123 -7.76 10.01 -8.44
C ARG A 123 -7.19 11.25 -7.75
N GLN A 124 -7.89 12.38 -7.86
CA GLN A 124 -7.50 13.66 -7.27
C GLN A 124 -7.28 13.55 -5.75
N LYS A 125 -8.11 12.79 -5.02
CA LYS A 125 -7.92 12.60 -3.58
C LYS A 125 -6.56 11.99 -3.23
N LEU A 126 -6.06 11.06 -4.06
CA LEU A 126 -4.73 10.47 -3.85
C LEU A 126 -3.62 11.48 -4.14
N GLU A 127 -3.78 12.30 -5.16
CA GLU A 127 -2.82 13.35 -5.55
C GLU A 127 -2.72 14.45 -4.49
N ASP A 128 -3.88 14.91 -3.99
CA ASP A 128 -3.98 15.88 -2.90
C ASP A 128 -3.36 15.32 -1.62
N TRP A 129 -3.70 14.07 -1.27
CA TRP A 129 -3.10 13.37 -0.14
C TRP A 129 -1.58 13.27 -0.28
N ALA A 130 -1.06 12.89 -1.46
CA ALA A 130 0.37 12.75 -1.68
C ALA A 130 1.10 14.09 -1.53
N THR A 131 0.51 15.16 -2.08
CA THR A 131 1.01 16.52 -1.95
C THR A 131 1.08 16.95 -0.49
N GLU A 132 -0.01 16.75 0.25
CA GLU A 132 -0.10 17.10 1.67
C GLU A 132 0.85 16.26 2.53
N TYR A 133 0.96 14.96 2.27
CA TYR A 133 1.88 14.05 2.94
C TYR A 133 3.33 14.53 2.81
N VAL A 134 3.74 14.88 1.59
CA VAL A 134 5.10 15.36 1.33
C VAL A 134 5.32 16.72 2.01
N ARG A 135 4.32 17.60 1.98
CA ARG A 135 4.36 18.91 2.66
C ARG A 135 4.55 18.75 4.17
N GLN A 136 3.77 17.90 4.83
CA GLN A 136 3.90 17.63 6.27
C GLN A 136 5.24 16.95 6.61
N SER A 137 5.72 16.06 5.73
CA SER A 137 7.02 15.41 5.89
C SER A 137 8.20 16.40 5.86
N ARG A 138 8.03 17.58 5.22
CA ARG A 138 9.02 18.68 5.29
C ARG A 138 9.09 19.35 6.67
N ILE A 139 8.01 19.33 7.46
CA ILE A 139 7.95 19.99 8.78
C ILE A 139 8.70 19.15 9.84
N ARG A 140 8.91 17.85 9.61
CA ARG A 140 9.76 16.98 10.47
C ARG A 140 11.27 17.11 10.19
N ILE A 141 11.78 18.30 9.88
CA ILE A 141 13.23 18.54 10.03
C ILE A 141 13.47 18.76 11.52
N VAL A 142 14.14 17.78 12.13
CA VAL A 142 14.73 17.87 13.46
C VAL A 142 15.71 19.04 13.43
N GLY A 143 15.30 20.20 13.96
CA GLY A 143 16.27 21.20 14.38
C GLY A 143 17.00 20.69 15.61
N PRO A 144 18.32 20.91 15.77
CA PRO A 144 18.88 20.91 17.10
C PRO A 144 18.28 22.11 17.85
N VAL A 145 17.61 21.84 18.97
CA VAL A 145 17.34 22.86 19.99
C VAL A 145 18.70 23.20 20.59
N VAL A 146 19.22 24.37 20.26
CA VAL A 146 20.35 24.96 20.98
C VAL A 146 19.74 25.81 22.09
N MET A 147 19.87 25.35 23.34
CA MET A 147 19.88 26.23 24.51
C MET A 147 21.33 26.58 24.84
#